data_AF-A0A661I7D0-F1
#
_entry.id   AF-A0A661I7D0-F1
#
_cell.length_a   1.000
_cell.length_b   1.000
_cell.length_c   1.000
_cell.angle_alpha   90.00
_cell.angle_beta   90.00
_cell.angle_gamma   90.00
#
_symmetry.space_group_name_H-M   'P 1'
#
loop_
_entity.id
_entity.type
_entity.pdbx_description
1 polymer ?
#
loop_
_entity_poly.entity_id
_entity_poly.type
_entity_poly.pdbx_seq_one_letter_code
_entity_poly.pdbx_strand_id
1 'polypeptide(L)'
;MQHLINTSDLSDGQISAILSDAKRFKAQKPIALLRDKLLITLFFENSTRTRSSFEVAAKRLGAAVVHLDPSKSSTKKGETTEDTFTNLCAMEPDGVIIRHQENDTPRQLANMDMTSVISAGAGNSAHPTQALLDLFTMQEHFGEVKGKTIVIVGDIVSSRVASSGIKLFRRMGMNVILVAPYSFMPESDLPQYERLEEVLNQADVVMSLRAQLERHKTPIFDDYDAYAEHYCLTPERLGNREILILHPGPVMRNIDISDIILDDPRCKVLEQVKNGVFVRMAILKLLLLDT
;
A
#
# COMPACT_ATOMS: atom_id res chain seq x y z
N MET A 1 -0.15 17.45 -16.51
CA MET A 1 0.63 16.82 -15.42
C MET A 1 -0.30 15.98 -14.58
N GLN A 2 0.00 14.70 -14.35
CA GLN A 2 -0.84 13.82 -13.53
C GLN A 2 -0.12 13.47 -12.22
N HIS A 3 -0.89 13.39 -11.13
CA HIS A 3 -0.42 12.98 -9.81
C HIS A 3 -1.12 11.70 -9.36
N LEU A 4 -0.52 10.97 -8.43
CA LEU A 4 -1.13 9.82 -7.77
C LEU A 4 -1.07 10.01 -6.25
N ILE A 5 -2.11 10.62 -5.69
CA ILE A 5 -2.23 10.83 -4.24
C ILE A 5 -3.18 9.80 -3.63
N ASN A 6 -4.29 9.53 -4.32
CA ASN A 6 -5.32 8.57 -3.94
C ASN A 6 -5.65 7.64 -5.10
N THR A 7 -6.23 6.48 -4.82
CA THR A 7 -6.74 5.56 -5.87
C THR A 7 -7.88 6.18 -6.68
N SER A 8 -8.58 7.17 -6.13
CA SER A 8 -9.61 7.95 -6.82
C SER A 8 -9.05 8.92 -7.88
N ASP A 9 -7.75 9.19 -7.87
CA ASP A 9 -7.10 10.06 -8.88
C ASP A 9 -6.93 9.35 -10.24
N LEU A 10 -7.23 8.05 -10.29
CA LEU A 10 -7.13 7.22 -11.49
C LEU A 10 -8.52 6.86 -12.01
N SER A 11 -8.72 6.90 -13.33
CA SER A 11 -9.90 6.31 -13.97
C SER A 11 -9.83 4.78 -13.97
N ASP A 12 -10.97 4.10 -14.21
CA ASP A 12 -10.98 2.63 -14.31
C ASP A 12 -10.11 2.12 -15.46
N GLY A 13 -10.05 2.90 -16.55
CA GLY A 13 -9.15 2.64 -17.69
C GLY A 13 -7.68 2.75 -17.31
N GLN A 14 -7.30 3.75 -16.50
CA GLN A 14 -5.93 3.89 -16.00
C GLN A 14 -5.55 2.78 -15.02
N ILE A 15 -6.46 2.39 -14.12
CA ILE A 15 -6.25 1.24 -13.24
C ILE A 15 -6.03 -0.02 -14.08
N SER A 16 -6.89 -0.27 -15.07
CA SER A 16 -6.77 -1.42 -15.98
C SER A 16 -5.45 -1.41 -16.76
N ALA A 17 -5.02 -0.24 -17.23
CA ALA A 17 -3.73 -0.06 -17.90
C ALA A 17 -2.55 -0.38 -16.98
N ILE A 18 -2.57 0.12 -15.73
CA ILE A 18 -1.54 -0.18 -14.72
C ILE A 18 -1.43 -1.68 -14.47
N LEU A 19 -2.56 -2.37 -14.28
CA LEU A 19 -2.58 -3.81 -13.98
C LEU A 19 -2.12 -4.63 -15.19
N SER A 20 -2.51 -4.23 -16.40
CA SER A 20 -2.04 -4.84 -17.66
C SER A 20 -0.53 -4.67 -17.85
N ASP A 21 -0.01 -3.45 -17.64
CA ASP A 21 1.42 -3.18 -17.74
C ASP A 21 2.22 -3.92 -16.66
N ALA A 22 1.73 -3.97 -15.43
CA ALA A 22 2.34 -4.74 -14.36
C ALA A 22 2.46 -6.23 -14.73
N LYS A 23 1.39 -6.82 -15.28
CA LYS A 23 1.40 -8.20 -15.80
C LYS A 23 2.43 -8.39 -16.90
N ARG A 24 2.48 -7.47 -17.88
CA ARG A 24 3.45 -7.51 -18.97
C ARG A 24 4.89 -7.41 -18.46
N PHE A 25 5.19 -6.46 -17.58
CA PHE A 25 6.53 -6.26 -17.01
C PHE A 25 6.99 -7.43 -16.15
N LYS A 26 6.04 -8.11 -15.48
CA LYS A 26 6.31 -9.32 -14.71
C LYS A 26 6.64 -10.50 -15.61
N ALA A 27 5.94 -10.66 -16.74
CA ALA A 27 6.19 -11.71 -17.72
C ALA A 27 7.49 -11.48 -18.51
N GLN A 28 7.74 -10.24 -18.93
CA GLN A 28 8.92 -9.84 -19.68
C GLN A 28 9.41 -8.48 -19.21
N LYS A 29 10.66 -8.42 -18.73
CA LYS A 29 11.26 -7.16 -18.30
C LYS A 29 11.30 -6.18 -19.49
N PRO A 30 10.78 -4.95 -19.34
CA PRO A 30 10.75 -3.99 -20.43
C PRO A 30 12.15 -3.46 -20.75
N ILE A 31 12.32 -2.99 -21.99
CA ILE A 31 13.50 -2.20 -22.38
C ILE A 31 13.34 -0.82 -21.75
N ALA A 32 14.39 -0.32 -21.10
CA ALA A 32 14.47 0.93 -20.32
C ALA A 32 13.60 2.10 -20.83
N LEU A 33 12.32 2.10 -20.47
CA LEU A 33 11.32 3.07 -20.95
C LEU A 33 11.54 4.49 -20.42
N LEU A 34 12.23 4.63 -19.29
CA LEU A 34 12.43 5.87 -18.56
C LEU A 34 13.91 6.29 -18.51
N ARG A 35 14.72 5.93 -19.52
CA ARG A 35 16.18 6.15 -19.52
C ARG A 35 16.59 7.60 -19.25
N ASP A 36 15.82 8.55 -19.76
CA ASP A 36 16.11 9.99 -19.65
C ASP A 36 15.29 10.67 -18.55
N LYS A 37 14.71 9.89 -17.62
CA LYS A 37 13.86 10.39 -16.55
C LYS A 37 14.60 10.44 -15.22
N LEU A 38 14.38 11.51 -14.47
CA LEU A 38 14.90 11.74 -13.14
C LEU A 38 13.77 11.72 -12.10
N LEU A 39 13.90 10.83 -11.11
CA LEU A 39 12.99 10.75 -9.98
C LEU A 39 13.67 11.21 -8.69
N ILE A 40 12.94 11.95 -7.87
CA ILE A 40 13.35 12.24 -6.50
C ILE A 40 12.49 11.44 -5.53
N THR A 41 13.12 10.80 -4.56
CA THR A 41 12.42 10.15 -3.44
C THR A 41 12.56 10.98 -2.18
N LEU A 42 11.43 11.40 -1.62
CA LEU A 42 11.32 12.29 -0.47
C LEU A 42 10.53 11.61 0.65
N PHE A 43 11.22 10.92 1.55
CA PHE A 43 10.61 10.12 2.61
C PHE A 43 10.84 10.76 3.97
N PHE A 44 9.84 11.48 4.49
CA PHE A 44 9.86 12.08 5.82
C PHE A 44 9.58 11.07 6.94
N GLU A 45 8.96 9.94 6.59
CA GLU A 45 8.77 8.79 7.47
C GLU A 45 9.60 7.60 6.98
N ASN A 46 10.15 6.84 7.93
CA ASN A 46 10.90 5.63 7.64
C ASN A 46 10.06 4.61 6.85
N SER A 47 10.59 4.16 5.70
CA SER A 47 10.01 3.06 4.94
C SER A 47 11.04 2.38 4.04
N THR A 48 11.64 1.30 4.52
CA THR A 48 12.62 0.54 3.75
C THR A 48 11.98 -0.11 2.52
N ARG A 49 10.86 -0.82 2.71
CA ARG A 49 10.22 -1.61 1.65
C ARG A 49 9.66 -0.74 0.52
N THR A 50 8.85 0.27 0.86
CA THR A 50 8.24 1.12 -0.16
C THR A 50 9.30 1.89 -0.93
N ARG A 51 10.28 2.49 -0.23
CA ARG A 51 11.40 3.20 -0.87
C ARG A 51 12.19 2.29 -1.82
N SER A 52 12.70 1.15 -1.31
CA SER A 52 13.51 0.24 -2.12
C SER A 52 12.74 -0.32 -3.31
N SER A 53 11.44 -0.60 -3.16
CA SER A 53 10.62 -1.09 -4.28
C SER A 53 10.41 -0.04 -5.39
N PHE A 54 10.27 1.24 -5.03
CA PHE A 54 10.23 2.34 -6.01
C PHE A 54 11.57 2.52 -6.71
N GLU A 55 12.67 2.47 -5.96
CA GLU A 55 14.01 2.59 -6.52
C GLU A 55 14.33 1.44 -7.48
N VAL A 56 13.96 0.20 -7.12
CA VAL A 56 14.07 -0.96 -8.01
C VAL A 56 13.18 -0.81 -9.25
N ALA A 57 11.94 -0.32 -9.09
CA ALA A 57 11.04 -0.08 -10.21
C ALA A 57 11.62 0.94 -11.20
N ALA A 58 12.07 2.08 -10.70
CA ALA A 58 12.70 3.14 -11.49
C ALA A 58 13.95 2.64 -12.24
N LYS A 59 14.87 1.97 -11.52
CA LYS A 59 16.10 1.41 -12.12
C LYS A 59 15.82 0.36 -13.18
N ARG A 60 14.79 -0.49 -12.98
CA ARG A 60 14.37 -1.48 -13.99
C ARG A 60 13.81 -0.83 -15.25
N LEU A 61 13.22 0.35 -15.14
CA LEU A 61 12.78 1.15 -16.27
C LEU A 61 13.90 2.05 -16.83
N GLY A 62 15.08 2.08 -16.22
CA GLY A 62 16.22 2.88 -16.66
C GLY A 62 16.27 4.31 -16.13
N ALA A 63 15.35 4.71 -15.25
CA ALA A 63 15.34 6.05 -14.68
C ALA A 63 16.47 6.25 -13.67
N ALA A 64 16.98 7.48 -13.60
CA ALA A 64 17.83 7.96 -12.52
C ALA A 64 16.99 8.24 -11.26
N VAL A 65 17.55 7.97 -10.09
CA VAL A 65 16.88 8.23 -8.80
C VAL A 65 17.82 8.97 -7.88
N VAL A 66 17.37 10.11 -7.36
CA VAL A 66 18.03 10.84 -6.29
C VAL A 66 17.26 10.58 -5.00
N HIS A 67 17.97 10.10 -3.98
CA HIS A 67 17.40 9.87 -2.67
C HIS A 67 17.71 11.03 -1.73
N LEU A 68 16.66 11.60 -1.16
CA LEU A 68 16.77 12.59 -0.11
C LEU A 68 16.12 12.05 1.15
N ASP A 69 16.86 12.18 2.24
CA ASP A 69 16.43 11.83 3.58
C ASP A 69 16.32 13.14 4.35
N PRO A 70 15.13 13.77 4.41
CA PRO A 70 14.90 15.02 5.12
C PRO A 70 15.33 14.94 6.58
N SER A 71 15.31 13.75 7.21
CA SER A 71 15.76 13.58 8.60
C SER A 71 17.28 13.81 8.76
N LYS A 72 18.05 13.66 7.66
CA LYS A 72 19.49 13.86 7.60
C LYS A 72 19.91 15.13 6.86
N SER A 73 19.09 15.63 5.94
CA SER A 73 19.35 16.83 5.15
C SER A 73 18.60 18.03 5.72
N SER A 74 19.33 19.07 6.14
CA SER A 74 18.95 20.49 6.24
C SER A 74 17.62 20.94 6.89
N THR A 75 16.61 20.11 7.13
CA THR A 75 15.35 20.46 7.82
C THR A 75 15.56 20.82 9.28
N LYS A 76 16.79 20.65 9.81
CA LYS A 76 17.25 21.31 11.04
C LYS A 76 17.37 22.85 10.91
N LYS A 77 17.20 23.44 9.72
CA LYS A 77 17.29 24.89 9.46
C LYS A 77 15.93 25.60 9.32
N GLY A 78 14.82 24.99 9.76
CA GLY A 78 13.51 25.66 9.77
C GLY A 78 12.91 25.91 8.38
N GLU A 79 13.38 25.19 7.36
CA GLU A 79 12.81 25.19 6.01
C GLU A 79 11.46 24.45 6.01
N THR A 80 10.46 25.01 5.33
CA THR A 80 9.14 24.38 5.22
C THR A 80 9.18 23.19 4.26
N THR A 81 8.17 22.32 4.33
CA THR A 81 8.03 21.19 3.40
C THR A 81 7.84 21.68 1.96
N GLU A 82 7.12 22.79 1.80
CA GLU A 82 6.85 23.47 0.54
C GLU A 82 8.12 24.11 -0.05
N ASP A 83 8.94 24.78 0.77
CA ASP A 83 10.23 25.33 0.34
C ASP A 83 11.19 24.22 -0.10
N THR A 84 11.27 23.15 0.71
CA THR A 84 12.05 21.96 0.38
C THR A 84 11.60 21.39 -0.97
N PHE A 85 10.30 21.21 -1.17
CA PHE A 85 9.75 20.70 -2.42
C PHE A 85 10.04 21.63 -3.60
N THR A 86 9.89 22.95 -3.42
CA THR A 86 10.20 23.96 -4.45
C THR A 86 11.67 23.90 -4.87
N ASN A 87 12.59 23.82 -3.91
CA ASN A 87 14.02 23.70 -4.15
C ASN A 87 14.37 22.42 -4.92
N LEU A 88 13.68 21.32 -4.66
CA LEU A 88 13.85 20.07 -5.38
C LEU A 88 13.26 20.12 -6.78
N CYS A 89 12.12 20.78 -6.96
CA CYS A 89 11.52 20.98 -8.28
C CYS A 89 12.36 21.89 -9.17
N ALA A 90 13.13 22.83 -8.59
CA ALA A 90 14.10 23.64 -9.33
C ALA A 90 15.25 22.84 -9.95
N MET A 91 15.44 21.58 -9.52
CA MET A 91 16.37 20.63 -10.16
C MET A 91 15.74 19.88 -11.34
N GLU A 92 14.52 20.24 -11.73
CA GLU A 92 13.76 19.70 -12.87
C GLU A 92 13.59 18.16 -12.84
N PRO A 93 13.12 17.54 -11.73
CA PRO A 93 12.78 16.13 -11.74
C PRO A 93 11.51 15.88 -12.56
N ASP A 94 11.44 14.75 -13.24
CA ASP A 94 10.21 14.30 -13.91
C ASP A 94 9.12 13.86 -12.92
N GLY A 95 9.52 13.47 -11.71
CA GLY A 95 8.55 13.16 -10.66
C GLY A 95 9.16 13.04 -9.26
N VAL A 96 8.31 13.26 -8.26
CA VAL A 96 8.66 13.18 -6.85
C VAL A 96 7.80 12.11 -6.18
N ILE A 97 8.45 11.13 -5.57
CA ILE A 97 7.81 10.10 -4.76
C ILE A 97 7.89 10.53 -3.29
N ILE A 98 6.75 10.83 -2.69
CA ILE A 98 6.69 11.38 -1.33
C ILE A 98 6.04 10.42 -0.34
N ARG A 99 6.61 10.33 0.86
CA ARG A 99 5.96 9.75 2.04
C ARG A 99 5.99 10.75 3.19
N HIS A 100 4.82 11.04 3.76
CA HIS A 100 4.68 12.05 4.81
C HIS A 100 3.72 11.59 5.92
N GLN A 101 3.95 12.07 7.14
CA GLN A 101 3.12 11.76 8.31
C GLN A 101 1.76 12.48 8.29
N GLU A 102 1.70 13.67 7.70
CA GLU A 102 0.46 14.42 7.55
C GLU A 102 -0.33 13.95 6.31
N ASN A 103 -1.64 13.88 6.48
CA ASN A 103 -2.56 13.35 5.45
C ASN A 103 -2.61 14.22 4.19
N ASP A 104 -2.55 15.55 4.34
CA ASP A 104 -2.82 16.49 3.24
C ASP A 104 -1.57 16.90 2.46
N THR A 105 -0.38 16.71 3.04
CA THR A 105 0.88 17.19 2.45
C THR A 105 1.10 16.71 1.02
N PRO A 106 0.91 15.43 0.65
CA PRO A 106 1.09 15.03 -0.74
C PRO A 106 0.13 15.74 -1.71
N ARG A 107 -1.09 16.07 -1.29
CA ARG A 107 -2.04 16.83 -2.11
C ARG A 107 -1.63 18.30 -2.18
N GLN A 108 -1.21 18.91 -1.07
CA GLN A 108 -0.73 20.29 -1.03
C GLN A 108 0.45 20.49 -2.00
N LEU A 109 1.43 19.58 -1.98
CA LEU A 109 2.58 19.64 -2.91
C LEU A 109 2.17 19.35 -4.36
N ALA A 110 1.23 18.44 -4.60
CA ALA A 110 0.70 18.21 -5.94
C ALA A 110 0.04 19.46 -6.52
N ASN A 111 -0.73 20.19 -5.72
CA ASN A 111 -1.41 21.43 -6.13
C ASN A 111 -0.46 22.59 -6.44
N MET A 112 0.84 22.46 -6.16
CA MET A 112 1.85 23.43 -6.61
C MET A 112 2.17 23.28 -8.10
N ASP A 113 1.72 22.19 -8.75
CA ASP A 113 1.81 21.94 -10.20
C ASP A 113 3.24 22.05 -10.78
N MET A 114 4.27 21.75 -9.96
CA MET A 114 5.67 21.87 -10.37
C MET A 114 6.23 20.59 -11.03
N THR A 115 5.80 19.42 -10.58
CA THR A 115 6.19 18.10 -11.10
C THR A 115 5.18 17.04 -10.68
N SER A 116 5.19 15.87 -11.33
CA SER A 116 4.31 14.76 -10.97
C SER A 116 4.61 14.25 -9.56
N VAL A 117 3.57 14.16 -8.71
CA VAL A 117 3.70 13.74 -7.31
C VAL A 117 3.08 12.36 -7.14
N ILE A 118 3.84 11.44 -6.54
CA ILE A 118 3.44 10.06 -6.29
C ILE A 118 3.46 9.80 -4.79
N SER A 119 2.31 9.55 -4.19
CA SER A 119 2.19 9.20 -2.78
C SER A 119 2.66 7.77 -2.52
N ALA A 120 3.74 7.65 -1.77
CA ALA A 120 4.25 6.44 -1.13
C ALA A 120 3.66 6.24 0.29
N GLY A 121 2.68 7.07 0.68
CA GLY A 121 1.95 6.98 1.93
C GLY A 121 1.77 8.36 2.58
N ALA A 122 0.54 8.65 3.03
CA ALA A 122 0.19 9.86 3.78
C ALA A 122 -0.53 9.46 5.08
N GLY A 123 0.03 9.84 6.24
CA GLY A 123 -0.53 9.62 7.58
C GLY A 123 -1.31 8.32 7.79
N ASN A 124 -2.63 8.40 7.97
CA ASN A 124 -3.53 7.24 7.94
C ASN A 124 -4.50 7.30 6.75
N SER A 125 -4.38 8.29 5.87
CA SER A 125 -5.37 8.53 4.81
C SER A 125 -5.16 7.65 3.58
N ALA A 126 -3.93 7.54 3.07
CA ALA A 126 -3.71 6.99 1.73
C ALA A 126 -2.39 6.25 1.55
N HIS A 127 -2.43 5.14 0.82
CA HIS A 127 -1.27 4.45 0.25
C HIS A 127 -1.68 3.80 -1.09
N PRO A 128 -1.87 4.59 -2.16
CA PRO A 128 -2.50 4.12 -3.40
C PRO A 128 -1.72 2.98 -4.08
N THR A 129 -0.39 3.05 -4.05
CA THR A 129 0.46 2.01 -4.67
C THR A 129 0.38 0.66 -3.96
N GLN A 130 0.06 0.63 -2.65
CA GLN A 130 -0.17 -0.60 -1.91
C GLN A 130 -1.54 -1.19 -2.26
N ALA A 131 -2.59 -0.36 -2.30
CA ALA A 131 -3.91 -0.84 -2.71
C ALA A 131 -3.91 -1.42 -4.14
N LEU A 132 -3.20 -0.79 -5.07
CA LEU A 132 -3.07 -1.27 -6.45
C LEU A 132 -2.31 -2.60 -6.55
N LEU A 133 -1.23 -2.78 -5.77
CA LEU A 133 -0.48 -4.04 -5.79
C LEU A 133 -1.23 -5.18 -5.08
N ASP A 134 -2.06 -4.87 -4.10
CA ASP A 134 -2.94 -5.83 -3.44
C ASP A 134 -4.03 -6.29 -4.43
N LEU A 135 -4.67 -5.34 -5.12
CA LEU A 135 -5.62 -5.62 -6.20
C LEU A 135 -4.98 -6.49 -7.29
N PHE A 136 -3.78 -6.13 -7.74
CA PHE A 136 -3.05 -6.90 -8.75
C PHE A 136 -2.78 -8.34 -8.29
N THR A 137 -2.38 -8.52 -7.03
CA THR A 137 -2.13 -9.85 -6.46
C THR A 137 -3.41 -10.70 -6.42
N MET A 138 -4.55 -10.10 -6.06
CA MET A 138 -5.84 -10.78 -6.09
C MET A 138 -6.29 -11.12 -7.52
N GLN A 139 -6.10 -10.22 -8.48
CA GLN A 139 -6.41 -10.48 -9.89
C GLN A 139 -5.53 -11.57 -10.50
N GLU A 140 -4.26 -11.65 -10.14
CA GLU A 140 -3.41 -12.75 -10.61
C GLU A 140 -3.85 -14.11 -10.05
N HIS A 141 -4.42 -14.12 -8.85
CA HIS A 141 -4.90 -15.34 -8.22
C HIS A 141 -6.26 -15.79 -8.76
N PHE A 142 -7.23 -14.88 -8.88
CA PHE A 142 -8.61 -15.22 -9.27
C PHE A 142 -8.95 -14.95 -10.74
N GLY A 143 -8.14 -14.18 -11.46
CA GLY A 143 -8.49 -13.59 -12.76
C GLY A 143 -9.39 -12.37 -12.60
N GLU A 144 -10.58 -12.55 -12.06
CA GLU A 144 -11.55 -11.48 -11.76
C GLU A 144 -11.84 -11.41 -10.25
N VAL A 145 -11.91 -10.19 -9.71
CA VAL A 145 -12.16 -9.95 -8.28
C VAL A 145 -13.61 -9.54 -7.98
N LYS A 146 -14.41 -9.22 -8.99
CA LYS A 146 -15.78 -8.77 -8.79
C LYS A 146 -16.61 -9.86 -8.10
N GLY A 147 -17.36 -9.48 -7.07
CA GLY A 147 -18.17 -10.38 -6.26
C GLY A 147 -17.39 -11.19 -5.22
N LYS A 148 -16.05 -11.11 -5.20
CA LYS A 148 -15.22 -11.74 -4.18
C LYS A 148 -15.30 -11.00 -2.85
N THR A 149 -15.21 -11.73 -1.75
CA THR A 149 -15.25 -11.17 -0.41
C THR A 149 -13.85 -11.08 0.18
N ILE A 150 -13.44 -9.86 0.54
CA ILE A 150 -12.22 -9.60 1.30
C ILE A 150 -12.55 -9.23 2.75
N VAL A 151 -11.97 -9.98 3.67
CA VAL A 151 -11.96 -9.68 5.10
C VAL A 151 -10.66 -8.94 5.41
N ILE A 152 -10.76 -7.73 5.95
CA ILE A 152 -9.62 -6.97 6.46
C ILE A 152 -9.63 -7.07 7.97
N VAL A 153 -8.54 -7.57 8.57
CA VAL A 153 -8.46 -7.82 10.00
C VAL A 153 -7.29 -7.05 10.65
N GLY A 154 -7.55 -6.38 11.78
CA GLY A 154 -6.54 -5.76 12.63
C GLY A 154 -6.79 -4.28 12.95
N ASP A 155 -5.73 -3.47 13.05
CA ASP A 155 -5.86 -2.03 13.30
C ASP A 155 -6.26 -1.27 12.03
N ILE A 156 -7.57 -1.16 11.78
CA ILE A 156 -8.11 -0.63 10.53
C ILE A 156 -8.18 0.90 10.57
N VAL A 157 -8.58 1.50 11.69
CA VAL A 157 -8.75 2.96 11.85
C VAL A 157 -7.43 3.73 11.67
N SER A 158 -6.29 3.12 12.01
CA SER A 158 -4.97 3.75 11.83
C SER A 158 -4.28 3.37 10.50
N SER A 159 -4.89 2.49 9.69
CA SER A 159 -4.25 1.90 8.52
C SER A 159 -4.54 2.64 7.22
N ARG A 160 -3.53 3.39 6.74
CA ARG A 160 -3.54 3.97 5.38
C ARG A 160 -3.71 2.94 4.26
N VAL A 161 -3.28 1.70 4.50
CA VAL A 161 -3.44 0.58 3.56
C VAL A 161 -4.90 0.17 3.49
N ALA A 162 -5.55 -0.04 4.64
CA ALA A 162 -6.97 -0.38 4.69
C ALA A 162 -7.83 0.74 4.09
N SER A 163 -7.57 2.00 4.44
CA SER A 163 -8.30 3.15 3.88
C SER A 163 -8.26 3.20 2.35
N SER A 164 -7.09 3.00 1.74
CA SER A 164 -6.97 2.97 0.26
C SER A 164 -7.53 1.69 -0.36
N GLY A 165 -7.31 0.55 0.30
CA GLY A 165 -7.80 -0.76 -0.11
C GLY A 165 -9.31 -0.79 -0.15
N ILE A 166 -10.00 -0.42 0.93
CA ILE A 166 -11.47 -0.39 1.04
C ILE A 166 -12.09 0.37 -0.13
N LYS A 167 -11.61 1.60 -0.40
CA LYS A 167 -12.13 2.44 -1.50
C LYS A 167 -11.94 1.76 -2.86
N LEU A 168 -10.75 1.21 -3.12
CA LEU A 168 -10.43 0.56 -4.38
C LEU A 168 -11.19 -0.77 -4.56
N PHE A 169 -11.24 -1.62 -3.54
CA PHE A 169 -11.88 -2.95 -3.61
C PHE A 169 -13.39 -2.82 -3.81
N ARG A 170 -14.05 -1.89 -3.11
CA ARG A 170 -15.46 -1.56 -3.36
C ARG A 170 -15.69 -1.08 -4.79
N ARG A 171 -14.83 -0.18 -5.29
CA ARG A 171 -14.89 0.32 -6.67
C ARG A 171 -14.74 -0.80 -7.69
N MET A 172 -13.93 -1.83 -7.40
CA MET A 172 -13.76 -3.02 -8.25
C MET A 172 -14.85 -4.08 -8.04
N GLY A 173 -15.90 -3.78 -7.25
CA GLY A 173 -17.05 -4.66 -7.04
C GLY A 173 -16.82 -5.80 -6.07
N MET A 174 -15.83 -5.71 -5.18
CA MET A 174 -15.62 -6.67 -4.10
C MET A 174 -16.55 -6.36 -2.90
N ASN A 175 -16.93 -7.42 -2.18
CA ASN A 175 -17.55 -7.29 -0.87
C ASN A 175 -16.44 -7.11 0.17
N VAL A 176 -16.52 -6.07 1.01
CA VAL A 176 -15.51 -5.79 2.03
C VAL A 176 -16.12 -5.99 3.41
N ILE A 177 -15.47 -6.81 4.24
CA ILE A 177 -15.84 -7.07 5.62
C ILE A 177 -14.67 -6.63 6.51
N LEU A 178 -14.98 -5.96 7.62
CA LEU A 178 -13.99 -5.47 8.56
C LEU A 178 -14.06 -6.29 9.86
N VAL A 179 -12.90 -6.73 10.35
CA VAL A 179 -12.77 -7.46 11.62
C VAL A 179 -11.76 -6.78 12.52
N ALA A 180 -12.21 -6.26 13.64
CA ALA A 180 -11.35 -5.59 14.60
C ALA A 180 -12.09 -5.41 15.93
N PRO A 181 -11.38 -5.23 17.05
CA PRO A 181 -12.03 -4.72 18.27
C PRO A 181 -12.58 -3.31 18.01
N TYR A 182 -13.59 -2.91 18.78
CA TYR A 182 -14.29 -1.62 18.61
C TYR A 182 -13.37 -0.41 18.40
N SER A 183 -12.27 -0.32 19.14
CA SER A 183 -11.29 0.77 19.07
C SER A 183 -10.46 0.84 17.79
N PHE A 184 -10.29 -0.30 17.12
CA PHE A 184 -9.50 -0.43 15.90
C PHE A 184 -10.40 -0.33 14.66
N MET A 185 -11.71 -0.28 14.89
CA MET A 185 -12.72 -0.18 13.86
C MET A 185 -12.94 1.28 13.46
N PRO A 186 -12.89 1.63 12.15
CA PRO A 186 -13.28 2.96 11.70
C PRO A 186 -14.80 3.13 11.69
N GLU A 187 -15.26 4.37 11.67
CA GLU A 187 -16.65 4.65 11.26
C GLU A 187 -16.84 4.25 9.79
N SER A 188 -17.78 3.35 9.51
CA SER A 188 -18.03 2.82 8.16
C SER A 188 -19.45 2.29 8.01
N ASP A 189 -19.92 2.25 6.76
CA ASP A 189 -21.17 1.61 6.33
C ASP A 189 -20.99 0.11 5.99
N LEU A 190 -19.77 -0.42 6.12
CA LEU A 190 -19.44 -1.81 5.82
C LEU A 190 -19.85 -2.77 6.95
N PRO A 191 -20.04 -4.08 6.66
CA PRO A 191 -20.17 -5.09 7.70
C PRO A 191 -18.93 -5.12 8.61
N GLN A 192 -19.18 -5.02 9.92
CA GLN A 192 -18.16 -4.95 10.97
C GLN A 192 -18.40 -6.07 12.00
N TYR A 193 -17.33 -6.77 12.35
CA TYR A 193 -17.36 -7.87 13.32
C TYR A 193 -16.16 -7.75 14.27
N GLU A 194 -16.30 -8.23 15.49
CA GLU A 194 -15.17 -8.28 16.43
C GLU A 194 -14.41 -9.61 16.37
N ARG A 195 -15.04 -10.67 15.87
CA ARG A 195 -14.46 -12.01 15.85
C ARG A 195 -14.24 -12.51 14.44
N LEU A 196 -13.01 -12.93 14.16
CA LEU A 196 -12.62 -13.40 12.84
C LEU A 196 -13.40 -14.66 12.44
N GLU A 197 -13.68 -15.56 13.39
CA GLU A 197 -14.35 -16.84 13.13
C GLU A 197 -15.76 -16.69 12.53
N GLU A 198 -16.42 -15.56 12.78
CA GLU A 198 -17.79 -15.30 12.28
C GLU A 198 -17.85 -15.10 10.76
N VAL A 199 -16.72 -14.72 10.15
CA VAL A 199 -16.68 -14.29 8.75
C VAL A 199 -15.83 -15.18 7.85
N LEU A 200 -15.01 -16.08 8.41
CA LEU A 200 -14.09 -16.93 7.64
C LEU A 200 -14.77 -17.82 6.59
N ASN A 201 -16.01 -18.25 6.82
CA ASN A 201 -16.74 -19.08 5.86
C ASN A 201 -17.23 -18.29 4.64
N GLN A 202 -17.19 -16.96 4.69
CA GLN A 202 -17.61 -16.05 3.62
C GLN A 202 -16.42 -15.46 2.87
N ALA A 203 -15.20 -15.64 3.38
CA ALA A 203 -14.00 -14.98 2.86
C ALA A 203 -13.41 -15.73 1.67
N ASP A 204 -13.17 -15.02 0.57
CA ASP A 204 -12.24 -15.46 -0.49
C ASP A 204 -10.81 -15.01 -0.17
N VAL A 205 -10.68 -13.86 0.50
CA VAL A 205 -9.40 -13.24 0.86
C VAL A 205 -9.43 -12.79 2.31
N VAL A 206 -8.35 -13.04 3.05
CA VAL A 206 -8.11 -12.42 4.36
C VAL A 206 -6.84 -11.57 4.26
N MET A 207 -6.99 -10.27 4.48
CA MET A 207 -5.89 -9.32 4.59
C MET A 207 -5.65 -8.99 6.06
N SER A 208 -4.59 -9.54 6.63
CA SER A 208 -4.14 -9.20 7.98
C SER A 208 -3.31 -7.91 7.96
N LEU A 209 -3.57 -7.03 8.91
CA LEU A 209 -2.84 -5.79 9.14
C LEU A 209 -1.89 -5.97 10.32
N ARG A 210 -0.81 -5.18 10.33
CA ARG A 210 0.11 -5.18 11.45
C ARG A 210 -0.61 -4.67 12.71
N ALA A 211 -0.53 -5.41 13.81
CA ALA A 211 -0.91 -4.94 15.13
C ALA A 211 -0.07 -3.72 15.50
N GLN A 212 -0.70 -2.56 15.66
CA GLN A 212 -0.03 -1.31 16.00
C GLN A 212 -0.40 -0.86 17.41
N LEU A 213 -0.30 -1.77 18.40
CA LEU A 213 -0.70 -1.49 19.79
C LEU A 213 0.01 -0.24 20.33
N GLU A 214 1.22 0.04 19.86
CA GLU A 214 2.03 1.21 20.23
C GLU A 214 1.40 2.57 19.86
N ARG A 215 0.40 2.59 18.97
CA ARG A 215 -0.23 3.83 18.49
C ARG A 215 -1.48 4.24 19.27
N HIS A 216 -1.99 3.35 20.12
CA HIS A 216 -3.23 3.58 20.87
C HIS A 216 -2.90 4.15 22.25
N LYS A 217 -3.50 5.30 22.59
CA LYS A 217 -3.29 5.97 23.88
C LYS A 217 -3.86 5.17 25.05
N THR A 218 -4.95 4.45 24.81
CA THR A 218 -5.58 3.57 25.78
C THR A 218 -5.34 2.13 25.32
N PRO A 219 -4.56 1.33 26.07
CA PRO A 219 -4.33 -0.06 25.75
C PRO A 219 -5.63 -0.86 25.94
N ILE A 220 -5.86 -1.80 25.02
CA ILE A 220 -7.08 -2.63 24.96
C ILE A 220 -6.74 -4.11 25.05
N PHE A 221 -5.52 -4.44 24.68
CA PHE A 221 -4.87 -5.69 25.01
C PHE A 221 -3.74 -5.36 25.99
N ASP A 222 -3.51 -6.25 26.94
CA ASP A 222 -2.41 -6.14 27.89
C ASP A 222 -1.06 -6.19 27.16
N ASP A 223 -0.98 -7.03 26.13
CA ASP A 223 0.19 -7.17 25.26
C ASP A 223 -0.19 -7.69 23.85
N TYR A 224 0.83 -7.99 23.06
CA TYR A 224 0.65 -8.55 21.71
C TYR A 224 0.16 -10.00 21.73
N ASP A 225 0.44 -10.79 22.77
CA ASP A 225 0.03 -12.18 22.85
C ASP A 225 -1.49 -12.27 23.06
N ALA A 226 -2.03 -11.41 23.92
CA ALA A 226 -3.48 -11.25 24.08
C ALA A 226 -4.17 -10.83 22.77
N TYR A 227 -3.54 -9.96 21.96
CA TYR A 227 -4.05 -9.64 20.62
C TYR A 227 -3.99 -10.88 19.70
N ALA A 228 -2.88 -11.61 19.71
CA ALA A 228 -2.65 -12.75 18.85
C ALA A 228 -3.68 -13.87 19.06
N GLU A 229 -4.06 -14.14 20.32
CA GLU A 229 -5.10 -15.11 20.67
C GLU A 229 -6.40 -14.88 19.88
N HIS A 230 -6.76 -13.61 19.65
CA HIS A 230 -8.01 -13.24 18.97
C HIS A 230 -7.87 -13.04 17.46
N TYR A 231 -6.73 -12.54 16.97
CA TYR A 231 -6.63 -12.05 15.59
C TYR A 231 -5.51 -12.68 14.76
N CYS A 232 -4.57 -13.42 15.36
CA CYS A 232 -3.50 -14.08 14.62
C CYS A 232 -4.05 -15.08 13.60
N LEU A 233 -3.54 -15.05 12.37
CA LEU A 233 -3.86 -16.10 11.40
C LEU A 233 -3.06 -17.37 11.71
N THR A 234 -3.76 -18.40 12.20
CA THR A 234 -3.18 -19.72 12.53
C THR A 234 -3.77 -20.84 11.66
N PRO A 235 -3.08 -21.99 11.52
CA PRO A 235 -3.61 -23.15 10.82
C PRO A 235 -4.94 -23.64 11.38
N GLU A 236 -5.11 -23.62 12.70
CA GLU A 236 -6.33 -24.08 13.38
C GLU A 236 -7.52 -23.17 13.03
N ARG A 237 -7.30 -21.85 13.04
CA ARG A 237 -8.34 -20.87 12.73
C ARG A 237 -8.75 -20.93 11.26
N LEU A 238 -7.78 -20.98 10.35
CA LEU A 238 -8.04 -21.00 8.91
C LEU A 238 -8.53 -22.36 8.41
N GLY A 239 -8.06 -23.46 9.01
CA GLY A 239 -8.33 -24.83 8.56
C GLY A 239 -7.93 -25.04 7.10
N ASN A 240 -8.67 -25.92 6.41
CA ASN A 240 -8.47 -26.25 4.99
C ASN A 240 -9.23 -25.32 4.03
N ARG A 241 -9.62 -24.13 4.47
CA ARG A 241 -10.38 -23.20 3.61
C ARG A 241 -9.48 -22.65 2.51
N GLU A 242 -10.00 -22.60 1.29
CA GLU A 242 -9.35 -21.99 0.13
C GLU A 242 -9.46 -20.45 0.22
N ILE A 243 -8.67 -19.85 1.11
CA ILE A 243 -8.65 -18.41 1.37
C ILE A 243 -7.29 -17.88 0.96
N LEU A 244 -7.26 -16.84 0.11
CA LEU A 244 -6.03 -16.12 -0.20
C LEU A 244 -5.61 -15.25 0.98
N ILE A 245 -4.35 -15.37 1.43
CA ILE A 245 -3.86 -14.64 2.61
C ILE A 245 -2.90 -13.55 2.17
N LEU A 246 -3.20 -12.31 2.58
CA LEU A 246 -2.44 -11.10 2.25
C LEU A 246 -2.01 -10.37 3.52
N HIS A 247 -0.89 -9.64 3.44
CA HIS A 247 -0.45 -8.71 4.47
C HIS A 247 0.52 -7.68 3.86
N PRO A 248 0.30 -6.36 4.05
CA PRO A 248 1.17 -5.32 3.48
C PRO A 248 2.59 -5.29 4.09
N GLY A 249 2.79 -5.96 5.21
CA GLY A 249 3.95 -5.94 6.07
C GLY A 249 4.30 -4.58 6.70
N PRO A 250 5.37 -4.53 7.51
CA PRO A 250 6.11 -5.69 8.02
C PRO A 250 5.20 -6.57 8.89
N VAL A 251 5.35 -7.90 8.77
CA VAL A 251 4.55 -8.86 9.54
C VAL A 251 5.13 -8.96 10.95
N MET A 252 4.29 -8.92 11.97
CA MET A 252 4.63 -9.36 13.31
C MET A 252 4.35 -10.86 13.42
N ARG A 253 5.42 -11.65 13.31
CA ARG A 253 5.37 -13.12 13.33
C ARG A 253 4.73 -13.61 14.62
N ASN A 254 3.80 -14.56 14.48
CA ASN A 254 3.02 -15.15 15.57
C ASN A 254 2.09 -14.17 16.31
N ILE A 255 1.96 -12.94 15.80
CA ILE A 255 1.01 -11.93 16.29
C ILE A 255 -0.08 -11.68 15.25
N ASP A 256 0.31 -11.19 14.06
CA ASP A 256 -0.64 -10.92 12.96
C ASP A 256 -0.91 -12.20 12.15
N ILE A 257 0.16 -12.94 11.90
CA ILE A 257 0.19 -14.19 11.12
C ILE A 257 1.24 -15.11 11.75
N SER A 258 0.87 -16.37 11.99
CA SER A 258 1.78 -17.41 12.47
C SER A 258 2.85 -17.77 11.43
N ASP A 259 4.00 -18.25 11.91
CA ASP A 259 5.10 -18.68 11.04
C ASP A 259 4.68 -19.78 10.06
N ILE A 260 3.83 -20.70 10.50
CA ILE A 260 3.32 -21.80 9.66
C ILE A 260 2.47 -21.25 8.51
N ILE A 261 1.63 -20.24 8.77
CA ILE A 261 0.82 -19.61 7.71
C ILE A 261 1.67 -18.77 6.76
N LEU A 262 2.79 -18.21 7.21
CA LEU A 262 3.70 -17.49 6.30
C LEU A 262 4.30 -18.39 5.22
N ASP A 263 4.48 -19.68 5.52
CA ASP A 263 4.98 -20.70 4.59
C ASP A 263 3.85 -21.44 3.84
N ASP A 264 2.58 -21.17 4.17
CA ASP A 264 1.41 -21.78 3.53
C ASP A 264 1.26 -21.30 2.07
N PRO A 265 0.95 -22.19 1.11
CA PRO A 265 0.77 -21.82 -0.30
C PRO A 265 -0.31 -20.76 -0.53
N ARG A 266 -1.29 -20.63 0.37
CA ARG A 266 -2.33 -19.59 0.35
C ARG A 266 -1.78 -18.19 0.66
N CYS A 267 -0.65 -18.11 1.35
CA CYS A 267 -0.01 -16.85 1.75
C CYS A 267 0.76 -16.23 0.58
N LYS A 268 0.39 -15.00 0.20
CA LYS A 268 1.00 -14.25 -0.90
C LYS A 268 1.73 -12.99 -0.46
N VAL A 269 2.13 -12.89 0.81
CA VAL A 269 2.88 -11.73 1.35
C VAL A 269 4.15 -11.44 0.54
N LEU A 270 4.94 -12.46 0.19
CA LEU A 270 6.14 -12.25 -0.64
C LEU A 270 5.80 -11.95 -2.11
N GLU A 271 4.71 -12.51 -2.63
CA GLU A 271 4.23 -12.18 -3.97
C GLU A 271 3.75 -10.73 -4.05
N GLN A 272 3.10 -10.19 -3.01
CA GLN A 272 2.77 -8.76 -2.89
C GLN A 272 4.02 -7.89 -2.97
N VAL A 273 5.12 -8.26 -2.31
CA VAL A 273 6.38 -7.51 -2.39
C VAL A 273 6.90 -7.47 -3.83
N LYS A 274 6.91 -8.62 -4.51
CA LYS A 274 7.33 -8.75 -5.90
C LYS A 274 6.42 -7.96 -6.86
N ASN A 275 5.11 -8.12 -6.71
CA ASN A 275 4.08 -7.41 -7.46
C ASN A 275 4.15 -5.90 -7.27
N GLY A 276 4.51 -5.46 -6.06
CA GLY A 276 4.74 -4.06 -5.75
C GLY A 276 5.82 -3.40 -6.60
N VAL A 277 6.82 -4.14 -7.09
CA VAL A 277 7.81 -3.57 -8.02
C VAL A 277 7.17 -3.34 -9.39
N PHE A 278 6.45 -4.32 -9.93
CA PHE A 278 5.86 -4.22 -11.27
C PHE A 278 4.71 -3.23 -11.36
N VAL A 279 3.88 -3.15 -10.32
CA VAL A 279 2.83 -2.13 -10.23
C VAL A 279 3.43 -0.72 -10.13
N ARG A 280 4.50 -0.54 -9.33
CA ARG A 280 5.21 0.76 -9.30
C ARG A 280 5.86 1.10 -10.63
N MET A 281 6.40 0.11 -11.37
CA MET A 281 6.89 0.34 -12.74
C MET A 281 5.76 0.83 -13.65
N ALA A 282 4.60 0.18 -13.62
CA ALA A 282 3.45 0.58 -14.43
C ALA A 282 2.93 1.98 -14.07
N ILE A 283 2.89 2.33 -12.79
CA ILE A 283 2.54 3.67 -12.31
C ILE A 283 3.53 4.71 -12.83
N LEU A 284 4.85 4.44 -12.75
CA LEU A 284 5.87 5.35 -13.25
C LEU A 284 5.77 5.55 -14.76
N LYS A 285 5.52 4.48 -15.53
CA LYS A 285 5.25 4.61 -16.98
C LYS A 285 4.04 5.50 -17.23
N LEU A 286 2.90 5.21 -16.59
CA LEU A 286 1.66 5.95 -16.81
C LEU A 286 1.87 7.44 -16.57
N LEU A 287 2.47 7.80 -15.43
CA LEU A 287 2.56 9.20 -15.00
C LEU A 287 3.65 10.02 -15.70
N LEU A 288 4.66 9.37 -16.29
CA LEU A 288 5.84 10.06 -16.83
C LEU A 288 5.99 9.94 -18.35
N LEU A 289 5.19 9.09 -19.00
CA LEU A 289 5.22 8.87 -20.45
C LEU A 289 3.86 8.96 -21.13
N ASP A 290 2.79 8.46 -20.48
CA ASP A 290 1.48 8.35 -21.12
C ASP A 290 0.58 9.58 -20.89
N THR A 291 1.09 10.61 -20.20
CA THR A 291 0.38 11.84 -19.80
C THR A 291 0.83 13.07 -20.55
#